data_AF-A0A3N5C0V3-F1
#
_entry.id   AF-A0A3N5C0V3-F1
#
_cell.length_a   1.000
_cell.length_b   1.000
_cell.length_c   1.000
_cell.angle_alpha   90.00
_cell.angle_beta   90.00
_cell.angle_gamma   90.00
#
_symmetry.space_group_name_H-M   'P 1'
#
loop_
_entity.id
_entity.type
_entity.pdbx_description
1 polymer ?
#
loop_
_entity_poly.entity_id
_entity_poly.type
_entity_poly.pdbx_seq_one_letter_code
_entity_poly.pdbx_strand_id
1 'polypeptide(L)'
;MISSEEKEKIKEEIVEKINSVLEKNNESFRLDKINVLNKNETVKFMGNYRVYDRKKYDTVSREINSFLKKYGDVEIKSKKIRDSGMKFTTVSFNFEL
;
A
#
# COMPACT_ATOMS: atom_id res chain seq x y z
N MET A 1 -12.90 18.74 4.63
CA MET A 1 -13.01 17.37 5.17
C MET A 1 -13.48 16.49 4.02
N ILE A 2 -12.72 15.44 3.68
CA ILE A 2 -13.08 14.51 2.58
C ILE A 2 -14.38 13.80 2.93
N SER A 3 -15.30 13.72 1.97
CA SER A 3 -16.58 13.01 2.14
C SER A 3 -16.39 11.50 2.31
N SER A 4 -17.41 10.81 2.84
CA SER A 4 -17.36 9.35 2.97
C SER A 4 -17.22 8.65 1.61
N GLU A 5 -17.90 9.15 0.59
CA GLU A 5 -17.82 8.61 -0.78
C GLU A 5 -16.42 8.78 -1.39
N GLU A 6 -15.79 9.94 -1.21
CA GLU A 6 -14.42 10.16 -1.68
C GLU A 6 -13.42 9.25 -0.93
N LYS A 7 -13.61 9.01 0.37
CA LYS A 7 -12.78 8.06 1.13
C LYS A 7 -12.90 6.64 0.58
N GLU A 8 -14.11 6.21 0.22
CA GLU A 8 -14.34 4.88 -0.37
C GLU A 8 -13.68 4.76 -1.75
N LYS A 9 -13.86 5.76 -2.62
CA LYS A 9 -13.18 5.81 -3.92
C LYS A 9 -11.65 5.73 -3.79
N ILE A 10 -11.07 6.47 -2.86
CA ILE A 10 -9.61 6.43 -2.61
C ILE A 10 -9.17 5.05 -2.12
N LYS A 11 -9.93 4.42 -1.21
CA LYS A 11 -9.62 3.07 -0.72
C LYS A 11 -9.63 2.06 -1.86
N GLU A 12 -10.68 2.06 -2.67
CA GLU A 12 -10.84 1.15 -3.81
C GLU A 12 -9.73 1.36 -4.83
N GLU A 13 -9.45 2.61 -5.20
CA GLU A 13 -8.40 2.93 -6.18
C GLU A 13 -7.02 2.44 -5.73
N ILE A 14 -6.69 2.59 -4.45
CA ILE A 14 -5.41 2.12 -3.93
C ILE A 14 -5.36 0.59 -3.87
N VAL A 15 -6.45 -0.06 -3.45
CA VAL A 15 -6.54 -1.53 -3.42
C VAL A 15 -6.37 -2.10 -4.81
N GLU A 16 -7.11 -1.59 -5.79
CA GLU A 16 -7.02 -2.01 -7.19
C GLU A 16 -5.62 -1.79 -7.75
N LYS A 17 -5.04 -0.60 -7.55
CA LYS A 17 -3.73 -0.29 -8.09
C LYS A 17 -2.64 -1.16 -7.48
N ILE A 18 -2.63 -1.35 -6.16
CA ILE A 18 -1.65 -2.20 -5.49
C ILE A 18 -1.79 -3.65 -5.97
N ASN A 19 -3.02 -4.18 -6.03
CA ASN A 19 -3.25 -5.54 -6.51
C ASN A 19 -2.84 -5.72 -7.97
N SER A 20 -3.11 -4.76 -8.84
CA SER A 20 -2.68 -4.77 -10.24
C SER A 20 -1.14 -4.80 -10.37
N VAL A 21 -0.41 -4.01 -9.57
CA VAL A 21 1.07 -4.03 -9.58
C VAL A 21 1.59 -5.38 -9.07
N LEU A 22 1.02 -5.92 -8.00
CA LEU A 22 1.40 -7.23 -7.46
C LEU A 22 1.15 -8.35 -8.47
N GLU A 23 -0.02 -8.35 -9.12
CA GLU A 23 -0.39 -9.31 -10.14
C GLU A 23 0.53 -9.28 -11.36
N LYS A 24 0.78 -8.08 -11.91
CA LYS A 24 1.73 -7.87 -13.01
C LYS A 24 3.13 -8.41 -12.70
N ASN A 25 3.50 -8.44 -11.42
CA ASN A 25 4.77 -8.96 -10.94
C ASN A 25 4.69 -10.43 -10.45
N ASN A 26 3.60 -11.16 -10.70
CA ASN A 26 3.38 -12.54 -10.25
C ASN A 26 3.54 -12.72 -8.73
N GLU A 27 3.10 -11.73 -7.95
CA GLU A 27 3.04 -11.82 -6.49
C GLU A 27 1.69 -12.40 -6.05
N SER A 28 1.73 -13.32 -5.09
CA SER A 28 0.55 -14.01 -4.56
C SER A 28 -0.21 -13.23 -3.49
N PHE A 29 0.38 -12.15 -2.97
CA PHE A 29 -0.31 -11.29 -2.00
C PHE A 29 -1.43 -10.51 -2.68
N ARG A 30 -2.57 -10.38 -1.98
CA ARG A 30 -3.65 -9.47 -2.34
C ARG A 30 -3.98 -8.61 -1.12
N LEU A 31 -4.04 -7.30 -1.37
CA LEU A 31 -4.46 -6.32 -0.39
C LEU A 31 -5.99 -6.32 -0.37
N ASP A 32 -6.58 -6.65 0.78
CA ASP A 32 -8.04 -6.67 0.92
C ASP A 32 -8.59 -5.30 1.33
N LYS A 33 -7.91 -4.62 2.26
CA LYS A 33 -8.45 -3.45 2.95
C LYS A 33 -7.37 -2.42 3.27
N ILE A 34 -7.79 -1.16 3.30
CA ILE A 34 -7.01 -0.02 3.76
C ILE A 34 -7.69 0.56 4.98
N ASN A 35 -6.89 0.78 6.02
CA ASN A 35 -7.35 1.42 7.24
C ASN A 35 -7.38 2.93 7.04
N VAL A 36 -8.45 3.57 7.51
CA VAL A 36 -8.60 5.02 7.46
C VAL A 36 -8.85 5.53 8.87
N LEU A 37 -8.05 6.49 9.27
CA LEU A 37 -8.13 7.17 10.55
C LEU A 37 -8.55 8.62 10.30
N ASN A 38 -9.74 8.99 10.78
CA ASN A 38 -10.18 10.38 10.76
C ASN A 38 -9.52 11.13 11.92
N LYS A 39 -8.72 12.16 11.61
CA LYS A 39 -8.27 13.17 12.58
C LYS A 39 -9.19 14.40 12.48
N ASN A 40 -9.00 15.36 13.38
CA ASN A 40 -9.84 16.56 13.44
C ASN A 40 -9.81 17.36 12.12
N GLU A 41 -8.64 17.48 11.50
CA GLU A 41 -8.44 18.31 10.29
C GLU A 41 -8.03 17.49 9.06
N THR A 42 -7.52 16.28 9.24
CA THR A 42 -6.99 15.43 8.16
C THR A 42 -7.52 14.00 8.24
N VAL A 43 -7.37 13.26 7.15
CA VAL A 43 -7.72 11.85 7.04
C VAL A 43 -6.45 11.08 6.70
N LYS A 44 -6.06 10.16 7.58
CA LYS A 44 -4.89 9.33 7.40
C LYS A 44 -5.27 7.98 6.81
N PHE A 45 -4.70 7.64 5.67
CA PHE A 45 -4.86 6.34 5.01
C PHE A 45 -3.64 5.47 5.32
N MET A 46 -3.86 4.20 5.63
CA MET A 46 -2.82 3.26 6.05
C MET A 46 -3.06 1.87 5.48
N GLY A 47 -2.03 1.25 4.92
CA GLY A 47 -2.10 -0.11 4.38
C GLY A 47 -0.77 -0.82 4.42
N ASN A 48 -0.80 -2.12 4.14
CA ASN A 48 0.40 -2.93 4.03
C ASN A 48 0.29 -3.99 2.93
N TYR A 49 1.38 -4.18 2.20
CA TYR A 49 1.47 -5.26 1.21
C TYR A 49 2.73 -6.09 1.43
N ARG A 50 2.73 -7.31 0.87
CA ARG A 50 3.86 -8.24 0.95
C ARG A 50 4.39 -8.51 -0.45
N VAL A 51 5.71 -8.57 -0.54
CA VAL A 51 6.43 -9.00 -1.75
C VAL A 51 7.27 -10.20 -1.37
N TYR A 52 6.96 -11.36 -1.94
CA TYR A 52 7.66 -12.62 -1.69
C TYR A 52 8.95 -12.70 -2.52
N ASP A 53 8.95 -12.22 -3.76
CA ASP A 53 10.16 -12.18 -4.57
C ASP A 53 11.02 -10.95 -4.25
N ARG A 54 12.15 -11.17 -3.61
CA ARG A 54 13.11 -10.11 -3.26
C ARG A 54 13.66 -9.36 -4.47
N LYS A 55 13.73 -9.99 -5.64
CA LYS A 55 14.22 -9.34 -6.86
C LYS A 55 13.21 -8.34 -7.42
N LYS A 56 11.92 -8.54 -7.10
CA LYS A 56 10.82 -7.68 -7.58
C LYS A 56 10.48 -6.55 -6.61
N TYR A 57 10.95 -6.63 -5.37
CA TYR A 57 10.68 -5.63 -4.33
C TYR A 57 10.94 -4.20 -4.81
N ASP A 58 12.11 -3.91 -5.40
CA ASP A 58 12.45 -2.55 -5.82
C ASP A 58 11.50 -2.04 -6.92
N THR A 59 11.17 -2.88 -7.89
CA THR A 59 10.22 -2.56 -8.97
C THR A 59 8.81 -2.33 -8.44
N VAL A 60 8.28 -3.28 -7.66
CA VAL A 60 6.94 -3.19 -7.06
C VAL A 60 6.83 -1.98 -6.15
N SER A 61 7.82 -1.79 -5.27
CA SER A 61 7.82 -0.69 -4.31
C SER A 61 7.93 0.67 -4.99
N ARG A 62 8.70 0.78 -6.08
CA ARG A 62 8.81 2.02 -6.85
C ARG A 62 7.50 2.36 -7.56
N GLU A 63 6.85 1.39 -8.19
CA GLU A 63 5.58 1.61 -8.92
C GLU A 63 4.45 2.00 -7.95
N ILE A 64 4.33 1.32 -6.80
CA ILE A 64 3.34 1.65 -5.77
C ILE A 64 3.64 3.01 -5.14
N ASN A 65 4.90 3.31 -4.78
CA ASN A 65 5.27 4.60 -4.20
C ASN A 65 4.98 5.75 -5.18
N SER A 66 5.32 5.60 -6.46
CA SER A 66 5.04 6.62 -7.47
C SER A 66 3.55 6.92 -7.60
N PHE A 67 2.69 5.89 -7.47
CA PHE A 67 1.25 6.08 -7.46
C PHE A 67 0.78 6.80 -6.19
N LEU A 68 1.22 6.34 -5.01
CA LEU A 68 0.77 6.91 -3.73
C LEU A 68 1.16 8.39 -3.58
N LYS A 69 2.30 8.82 -4.14
CA LYS A 69 2.77 10.21 -4.12
C LYS A 69 1.78 11.21 -4.73
N LYS A 70 0.81 10.77 -5.54
CA LYS A 70 -0.25 11.66 -6.05
C LYS A 70 -1.17 12.18 -4.94
N TYR A 71 -1.18 11.53 -3.78
CA TYR A 71 -1.93 11.93 -2.59
C TYR A 71 -1.10 12.75 -1.59
N GLY A 72 0.13 13.17 -1.94
CA GLY A 72 0.97 14.00 -1.10
C GLY A 72 2.17 13.27 -0.50
N ASP A 73 2.51 13.60 0.74
CA ASP A 73 3.67 13.02 1.42
C ASP A 73 3.34 11.62 1.95
N VAL A 74 4.05 10.62 1.43
CA VAL A 74 3.81 9.20 1.73
C VAL A 74 4.96 8.67 2.57
N GLU A 75 4.64 8.23 3.78
CA GLU A 75 5.57 7.51 4.62
C GLU A 75 5.52 6.01 4.26
N ILE A 76 6.65 5.47 3.80
CA ILE A 76 6.79 4.05 3.46
C ILE A 76 7.87 3.41 4.34
N LYS A 77 7.51 2.32 5.00
CA LYS A 77 8.40 1.51 5.83
C LYS A 77 8.41 0.07 5.33
N SER A 78 9.58 -0.47 5.01
CA SER A 78 9.73 -1.86 4.63
C SER A 78 10.51 -2.66 5.67
N LYS A 79 10.12 -3.93 5.85
CA LYS A 79 10.79 -4.86 6.75
C LYS A 79 10.89 -6.23 6.10
N LYS A 80 12.10 -6.78 6.08
CA LYS A 80 12.35 -8.16 5.63
C LYS A 80 11.93 -9.11 6.74
N ILE A 81 10.99 -10.00 6.43
CA ILE A 81 10.49 -11.02 7.35
C ILE A 81 10.96 -12.40 6.87
N ARG A 82 11.31 -13.24 7.84
CA ARG A 82 11.53 -14.66 7.64
C ARG A 82 10.65 -15.38 8.65
N ASP A 83 9.61 -16.03 8.17
CA ASP A 83 8.65 -16.76 9.01
C ASP A 83 8.53 -18.19 8.49
N SER A 84 8.85 -19.17 9.33
CA SER A 84 8.62 -20.60 9.09
C SER A 84 9.09 -21.10 7.70
N GLY A 85 10.22 -20.58 7.21
CA GLY A 85 10.79 -20.92 5.90
C GLY A 85 10.40 -19.97 4.76
N MET A 86 9.34 -19.18 4.92
CA MET A 86 8.92 -18.17 3.96
C MET A 86 9.69 -16.87 4.15
N LYS A 87 10.19 -16.29 3.06
CA LYS A 87 10.89 -14.99 3.05
C LYS A 87 10.04 -14.01 2.26
N PHE A 88 9.71 -12.89 2.86
CA PHE A 88 9.02 -11.81 2.18
C PHE A 88 9.43 -10.46 2.74
N THR A 89 9.20 -9.40 1.98
CA THR A 89 9.31 -8.03 2.45
C THR A 89 7.91 -7.52 2.68
N THR A 90 7.59 -7.15 3.92
CA THR A 90 6.35 -6.40 4.20
C THR A 90 6.65 -4.92 4.00
N VAL A 91 5.73 -4.22 3.36
CA VAL A 91 5.79 -2.78 3.17
C VAL A 91 4.53 -2.16 3.74
N SER A 92 4.69 -1.27 4.70
CA SER A 92 3.63 -0.46 5.27
C SER A 92 3.72 0.93 4.67
N PHE A 93 2.58 1.50 4.28
CA PHE A 93 2.48 2.87 3.79
C PHE A 93 1.43 3.63 4.57
N ASN A 94 1.64 4.94 4.70
CA ASN A 94 0.62 5.86 5.14
C ASN A 94 0.79 7.25 4.53
N PHE A 95 -0.32 7.98 4.37
CA PHE A 95 -0.34 9.37 3.92
C PHE A 95 -1.56 10.09 4.52
N GLU A 96 -1.54 11.42 4.50
CA GLU A 96 -2.59 12.26 5.09
C GLU A 96 -3.14 13.22 4.02
N LEU A 97 -4.47 13.37 4.01
CA LEU A 97 -5.23 14.27 3.12
C LEU A 97 -6.15 15.19 3.93
#